data_AF-A0A2Z6ZW27-F1
#
_entry.id   AF-A0A2Z6ZW27-F1
#
_cell.length_a   1.000
_cell.length_b   1.000
_cell.length_c   1.000
_cell.angle_alpha   90.00
_cell.angle_beta   90.00
_cell.angle_gamma   90.00
#
_symmetry.space_group_name_H-M   'P 1'
#
loop_
_entity.id
_entity.type
_entity.pdbx_description
1 polymer ?
#
loop_
_entity_poly.entity_id
_entity_poly.type
_entity_poly.pdbx_seq_one_letter_code
_entity_poly.pdbx_strand_id
1 'polypeptide(L)'
;MIYCGPLGQHSCKVIEYFEGISGVPKIRDNFNPATWMLDVTSTSSEAELGIDFAQIYKNSALHEENKELVRKLSLPPSGSKDLHFPTTYSQNGWGQFKACLWKQHWSYWRSPSYNLMRSLHMLFSSFLFGFLFWGQGKQIHNQQSLFTLLGSMYSSTLFCGINNSASVLPYVSTERTVLYRERFAGMYASWAYSAAQVCPIQMA
;
A
#
# COMPACT_ATOMS: atom_id res chain seq x y z
N MET A 1 16.48 -22.26 -0.95
CA MET A 1 17.63 -21.37 -1.25
C MET A 1 18.67 -22.26 -1.91
N ILE A 2 19.13 -21.91 -3.10
CA ILE A 2 20.00 -22.77 -3.95
C ILE A 2 21.44 -22.24 -4.06
N TYR A 3 21.64 -20.98 -3.67
CA TYR A 3 22.92 -20.30 -3.59
C TYR A 3 22.78 -19.11 -2.65
N CYS A 4 23.79 -18.85 -1.82
CA CYS A 4 23.90 -17.63 -1.04
C CYS A 4 25.39 -17.34 -0.86
N GLY A 5 25.94 -16.54 -1.74
CA GLY A 5 27.36 -16.24 -1.73
C GLY A 5 27.63 -14.95 -2.50
N PRO A 6 28.86 -14.44 -2.42
CA PRO A 6 29.26 -13.28 -3.21
C PRO A 6 29.24 -13.65 -4.69
N LEU A 7 28.69 -12.79 -5.54
CA LEU A 7 28.68 -13.01 -6.99
C LEU A 7 30.10 -13.08 -7.59
N GLY A 8 31.05 -12.32 -7.01
CA GLY A 8 32.40 -12.16 -7.57
C GLY A 8 32.43 -11.21 -8.76
N GLN A 9 33.63 -10.87 -9.22
CA GLN A 9 33.81 -10.03 -10.40
C GLN A 9 33.31 -10.77 -11.64
N HIS A 10 32.50 -10.12 -12.47
CA HIS A 10 31.83 -10.74 -13.62
C HIS A 10 31.04 -12.02 -13.26
N SER A 11 30.49 -12.10 -12.05
CA SER A 11 29.70 -13.25 -11.57
C SER A 11 30.47 -14.58 -11.53
N CYS A 12 31.81 -14.54 -11.49
CA CYS A 12 32.63 -15.75 -11.56
C CYS A 12 32.32 -16.76 -10.45
N LYS A 13 32.04 -16.32 -9.23
CA LYS A 13 31.84 -17.21 -8.07
C LYS A 13 30.52 -17.97 -8.14
N VAL A 14 29.47 -17.34 -8.65
CA VAL A 14 28.18 -18.02 -8.85
C VAL A 14 28.24 -18.96 -10.05
N ILE A 15 28.97 -18.59 -11.11
CA ILE A 15 29.21 -19.48 -12.26
C ILE A 15 30.00 -20.71 -11.82
N GLU A 16 31.15 -20.52 -11.15
CA GLU A 16 31.99 -21.60 -10.62
C GLU A 16 31.18 -22.57 -9.74
N TYR A 17 30.29 -22.05 -8.90
CA TYR A 17 29.45 -22.86 -8.02
C TYR A 17 28.49 -23.77 -8.80
N PHE A 18 27.71 -23.21 -9.73
CA PHE A 18 26.73 -23.99 -10.48
C PHE A 18 27.38 -24.89 -11.54
N GLU A 19 28.45 -24.46 -12.20
CA GLU A 19 29.23 -25.31 -13.11
C GLU A 19 29.93 -26.46 -12.38
N GLY A 20 30.19 -26.32 -11.07
CA GLY A 20 30.72 -27.41 -10.23
C GLY A 20 29.72 -28.53 -9.95
N ILE A 21 28.43 -28.33 -10.28
CA ILE A 21 27.39 -29.34 -10.10
C ILE A 21 27.32 -30.22 -11.34
N SER A 22 27.42 -31.53 -11.14
CA SER A 22 27.40 -32.50 -12.24
C SER A 22 26.13 -32.37 -13.09
N GLY A 23 26.32 -32.21 -14.40
CA GLY A 23 25.24 -32.11 -15.38
C GLY A 23 24.79 -30.69 -15.72
N VAL A 24 25.20 -29.67 -14.96
CA VAL A 24 24.91 -28.27 -15.30
C VAL A 24 25.73 -27.85 -16.53
N PRO A 25 25.10 -27.30 -17.59
CA PRO A 25 25.82 -26.85 -18.78
C PRO A 25 26.62 -25.58 -18.48
N LYS A 26 27.85 -25.51 -18.99
CA LYS A 26 28.69 -24.32 -18.87
C LYS A 26 28.06 -23.09 -19.51
N ILE A 27 28.34 -21.93 -18.95
CA ILE A 27 27.88 -20.66 -19.52
C ILE A 27 28.59 -20.42 -20.86
N ARG A 28 27.86 -19.86 -21.82
CA ARG A 28 28.41 -19.47 -23.13
C ARG A 28 29.12 -18.12 -23.02
N ASP A 29 30.16 -17.92 -23.83
CA ASP A 29 30.82 -16.63 -23.94
C ASP A 29 29.82 -15.52 -24.30
N ASN A 30 29.96 -14.36 -23.66
CA ASN A 30 29.07 -13.19 -23.79
C ASN A 30 27.60 -13.45 -23.42
N PHE A 31 27.28 -14.54 -22.71
CA PHE A 31 25.94 -14.77 -22.19
C PHE A 31 25.74 -14.11 -20.82
N ASN A 32 24.54 -13.63 -20.53
CA ASN A 32 24.24 -12.98 -19.25
C ASN A 32 24.21 -14.04 -18.12
N PRO A 33 25.08 -13.93 -17.09
CA PRO A 33 25.12 -14.91 -15.99
C PRO A 33 23.82 -15.03 -15.20
N ALA A 34 23.05 -13.95 -15.05
CA ALA A 34 21.78 -13.98 -14.34
C ALA A 34 20.73 -14.80 -15.12
N THR A 35 20.71 -14.65 -16.45
CA THR A 35 19.82 -15.43 -17.31
C THR A 35 20.23 -16.89 -17.32
N TRP A 36 21.52 -17.18 -17.50
CA TRP A 36 22.02 -18.57 -17.49
C TRP A 36 21.72 -19.26 -16.16
N MET A 37 21.93 -18.58 -15.04
CA MET A 37 21.61 -19.12 -13.72
C MET A 37 20.12 -19.51 -13.63
N LEU A 38 19.20 -18.65 -14.06
CA LEU A 38 17.77 -18.95 -14.04
C LEU A 38 17.40 -20.12 -14.96
N ASP A 39 18.06 -20.24 -16.10
CA ASP A 39 17.83 -21.33 -17.06
C ASP A 39 18.27 -22.68 -16.46
N VAL A 40 19.50 -22.75 -15.92
CA VAL A 40 20.07 -24.00 -15.39
C VAL A 40 19.49 -24.40 -14.04
N THR A 41 18.93 -23.46 -13.29
CA THR A 41 18.25 -23.72 -12.00
C THR A 41 16.72 -23.76 -12.14
N SER A 42 16.20 -23.90 -13.37
CA SER A 42 14.77 -24.03 -13.60
C SER A 42 14.25 -25.38 -13.08
N THR A 43 12.95 -25.45 -12.77
CA THR A 43 12.31 -26.71 -12.31
C THR A 43 12.37 -27.80 -13.38
N SER A 44 12.36 -27.44 -14.66
CA SER A 44 12.58 -28.37 -15.77
C SER A 44 14.00 -28.93 -15.76
N SER A 45 15.01 -28.08 -15.54
CA SER A 45 16.41 -28.52 -15.49
C SER A 45 16.70 -29.39 -14.26
N GLU A 46 16.11 -29.10 -13.10
CA GLU A 46 16.18 -29.98 -11.92
C GLU A 46 15.62 -31.37 -12.23
N ALA A 47 14.47 -31.45 -12.90
CA ALA A 47 13.83 -32.72 -13.26
C ALA A 47 14.62 -33.51 -14.31
N GLU A 48 15.17 -32.84 -15.33
CA GLU A 48 16.02 -33.46 -16.35
C GLU A 48 17.32 -34.01 -15.78
N LEU A 49 17.94 -33.27 -14.86
CA LEU A 49 19.18 -33.67 -14.19
C LEU A 49 18.95 -34.66 -13.04
N GLY A 50 17.71 -34.78 -12.54
CA GLY A 50 17.36 -35.63 -11.41
C GLY A 50 18.00 -35.18 -10.09
N ILE A 51 18.21 -33.86 -9.94
CA ILE A 51 18.86 -33.27 -8.76
C ILE A 51 17.94 -32.28 -8.04
N ASP A 52 18.26 -32.02 -6.77
CA ASP A 52 17.64 -30.97 -5.96
C ASP A 52 18.72 -29.95 -5.58
N PHE A 53 18.68 -28.76 -6.20
CA PHE A 53 19.68 -27.72 -5.94
C PHE A 53 19.63 -27.21 -4.50
N ALA A 54 18.46 -27.25 -3.84
CA ALA A 54 18.34 -26.83 -2.45
C ALA A 54 19.04 -27.84 -1.52
N GLN A 55 18.93 -29.13 -1.81
CA GLN A 55 19.64 -30.17 -1.06
C GLN A 55 21.16 -30.13 -1.32
N ILE A 56 21.59 -29.86 -2.55
CA ILE A 56 23.01 -29.65 -2.89
C ILE A 56 23.56 -28.46 -2.10
N TYR A 57 22.87 -27.32 -2.11
CA TYR A 57 23.28 -26.15 -1.34
C TYR A 57 23.36 -26.46 0.14
N LYS A 58 22.36 -27.12 0.73
CA LYS A 58 22.34 -27.48 2.15
C LYS A 58 23.54 -28.33 2.58
N ASN A 59 24.07 -29.17 1.69
CA ASN A 59 25.23 -30.02 1.95
C ASN A 59 26.56 -29.39 1.48
N SER A 60 26.53 -28.17 0.94
CA SER A 60 27.72 -27.48 0.44
C SER A 60 28.51 -26.80 1.57
N ALA A 61 29.82 -26.66 1.38
CA ALA A 61 30.68 -25.87 2.28
C ALA A 61 30.19 -24.42 2.42
N LEU A 62 29.64 -23.85 1.33
CA LEU A 62 29.08 -22.49 1.33
C LEU A 62 27.93 -22.32 2.34
N HIS A 63 27.07 -23.34 2.49
CA HIS A 63 26.00 -23.31 3.48
C HIS A 63 26.54 -23.37 4.92
N GLU A 64 27.57 -24.18 5.15
CA GLU A 64 28.24 -24.28 6.45
C GLU A 64 28.93 -22.96 6.83
N GLU A 65 29.68 -22.36 5.90
CA GLU A 65 30.31 -21.04 6.07
C GLU A 65 29.29 -19.95 6.39
N ASN A 66 28.15 -19.92 5.66
CA ASN A 66 27.07 -18.97 5.95
C ASN A 66 26.47 -19.17 7.33
N LYS A 67 26.27 -20.43 7.75
CA LYS A 67 25.75 -20.75 9.08
C LYS A 67 26.71 -20.29 10.17
N GLU A 68 28.01 -20.47 9.98
CA GLU A 68 29.02 -19.93 10.88
C GLU A 68 29.04 -18.40 10.91
N LEU A 69 28.95 -17.76 9.74
CA LEU A 69 28.94 -16.31 9.62
C LEU A 69 27.73 -15.72 10.36
N VAL A 70 26.54 -16.29 10.18
CA VAL A 70 25.34 -15.90 10.93
C VAL A 70 25.54 -16.11 12.43
N ARG A 71 26.16 -17.21 12.86
CA ARG A 71 26.46 -17.45 14.28
C ARG A 71 27.42 -16.40 14.86
N LYS A 72 28.45 -16.02 14.10
CA LYS A 72 29.43 -14.99 14.49
C LYS A 72 28.78 -13.60 14.57
N LEU A 73 27.95 -13.24 13.59
CA LEU A 73 27.29 -11.93 13.52
C LEU A 73 26.10 -11.80 14.47
N SER A 74 25.47 -12.92 14.85
CA SER A 74 24.41 -12.93 15.87
C SER A 74 24.92 -12.64 17.28
N LEU A 75 26.24 -12.71 17.51
CA LEU A 75 26.86 -12.37 18.79
C LEU A 75 27.27 -10.89 18.79
N PRO A 76 26.61 -10.04 19.60
CA PRO A 76 26.97 -8.63 19.68
C PRO A 76 28.38 -8.44 20.25
N PRO A 77 29.16 -7.44 19.77
CA PRO A 77 30.47 -7.11 20.34
C PRO A 77 30.39 -6.78 21.83
N SER A 78 31.42 -7.14 22.61
CA SER A 78 31.46 -6.84 24.05
C SER A 78 31.33 -5.33 24.30
N GLY A 79 30.30 -4.94 25.07
CA GLY A 79 30.01 -3.54 25.38
C GLY A 79 29.04 -2.84 24.41
N SER A 80 28.58 -3.50 23.34
CA SER A 80 27.51 -2.94 22.52
C SER A 80 26.18 -2.98 23.27
N LYS A 81 25.38 -1.92 23.12
CA LYS A 81 24.00 -1.87 23.61
C LYS A 81 23.06 -2.14 22.46
N ASP A 82 21.95 -2.80 22.75
CA ASP A 82 20.90 -3.02 21.76
C ASP A 82 20.40 -1.68 21.22
N LEU A 83 20.14 -1.65 19.91
CA LEU A 83 19.60 -0.48 19.24
C LEU A 83 18.17 -0.25 19.73
N HIS A 84 18.00 0.74 20.60
CA HIS A 84 16.70 1.12 21.16
C HIS A 84 16.19 2.41 20.52
N PHE A 85 15.06 2.31 19.81
CA PHE A 85 14.33 3.48 19.33
C PHE A 85 13.27 3.87 20.36
N PRO A 86 13.30 5.11 20.90
CA PRO A 86 12.32 5.54 21.91
C PRO A 86 10.89 5.63 21.36
N THR A 87 10.74 5.77 20.05
CA THR A 87 9.46 5.87 19.37
C THR A 87 9.48 5.04 18.08
N THR A 88 8.33 4.46 17.73
CA THR A 88 8.16 3.74 16.46
C THR A 88 8.24 4.69 15.25
N TYR A 89 7.88 5.97 15.44
CA TYR A 89 7.83 6.97 14.38
C TYR A 89 8.85 8.10 14.62
N SER A 90 9.34 8.70 13.55
CA SER A 90 10.34 9.79 13.61
C SER A 90 9.78 11.13 14.10
N GLN A 91 8.46 11.35 13.99
CA GLN A 91 7.79 12.60 14.37
C GLN A 91 6.78 12.36 15.48
N ASN A 92 6.48 13.41 16.26
CA ASN A 92 5.42 13.37 17.26
C ASN A 92 4.03 13.25 16.60
N GLY A 93 3.00 12.93 17.40
CA GLY A 93 1.64 12.71 16.90
C GLY A 93 1.06 13.91 16.14
N TRP A 94 1.34 15.13 16.61
CA TRP A 94 0.87 16.35 15.96
C TRP A 94 1.53 16.58 14.59
N GLY A 95 2.83 16.34 14.48
CA GLY A 95 3.57 16.42 13.22
C GLY A 95 3.05 15.42 12.20
N GLN A 96 2.76 14.19 12.63
CA GLN A 96 2.14 13.17 11.79
C GLN A 96 0.75 13.60 11.30
N PHE A 97 -0.10 14.13 12.20
CA PHE A 97 -1.43 14.62 11.84
C PHE A 97 -1.37 15.80 10.84
N LYS A 98 -0.52 16.80 11.10
CA LYS A 98 -0.34 17.96 10.20
C LYS A 98 0.16 17.52 8.81
N ALA A 99 1.10 16.57 8.76
CA ALA A 99 1.60 16.03 7.50
C ALA A 99 0.50 15.26 6.73
N CYS A 100 -0.29 14.44 7.42
CA CYS A 100 -1.42 13.72 6.82
C CYS A 100 -2.49 14.68 6.30
N LEU A 101 -2.83 15.71 7.08
CA LEU A 101 -3.80 16.75 6.70
C LEU A 101 -3.32 17.53 5.48
N TRP A 102 -2.05 17.93 5.46
CA TRP A 102 -1.44 18.58 4.30
C TRP A 102 -1.51 17.69 3.06
N LYS A 103 -1.11 16.41 3.19
CA LYS A 103 -1.15 15.45 2.08
C LYS A 103 -2.56 15.30 1.53
N GLN A 104 -3.55 15.07 2.38
CA GLN A 104 -4.94 14.89 1.96
C GLN A 104 -5.50 16.16 1.34
N HIS A 105 -5.22 17.33 1.92
CA HIS A 105 -5.62 18.62 1.35
C HIS A 105 -5.16 18.76 -0.11
N TRP A 106 -3.87 18.51 -0.36
CA TRP A 106 -3.32 18.58 -1.72
C TRP A 106 -3.86 17.47 -2.64
N SER A 107 -4.09 16.25 -2.13
CA SER A 107 -4.68 15.16 -2.91
C SER A 107 -6.10 15.51 -3.38
N TYR A 108 -6.93 16.07 -2.49
CA TYR A 108 -8.28 16.53 -2.82
C TYR A 108 -8.26 17.72 -3.79
N TRP A 109 -7.44 18.75 -3.53
CA TRP A 109 -7.36 19.93 -4.41
C TRP A 109 -6.85 19.61 -5.81
N ARG A 110 -5.91 18.67 -5.94
CA ARG A 110 -5.41 18.19 -7.24
C ARG A 110 -6.35 17.22 -7.95
N SER A 111 -7.49 16.90 -7.34
CA SER A 111 -8.56 16.08 -7.94
C SER A 111 -9.79 16.94 -8.26
N PRO A 112 -9.69 17.92 -9.19
CA PRO A 112 -10.78 18.87 -9.45
C PRO A 112 -12.03 18.21 -10.01
N SER A 113 -11.89 17.10 -10.76
CA SER A 113 -13.02 16.34 -11.30
C SER A 113 -13.94 15.81 -10.21
N TYR A 114 -13.39 15.31 -9.10
CA TYR A 114 -14.14 14.80 -7.96
C TYR A 114 -14.91 15.92 -7.24
N ASN A 115 -14.24 17.03 -6.89
CA ASN A 115 -14.87 18.15 -6.19
C ASN A 115 -15.94 18.84 -7.06
N LEU A 116 -15.68 18.98 -8.36
CA LEU A 116 -16.62 19.57 -9.31
C LEU A 116 -17.86 18.70 -9.46
N MET A 117 -17.69 17.39 -9.68
CA MET A 117 -18.83 16.47 -9.83
C MET A 117 -19.72 16.46 -8.59
N ARG A 118 -19.12 16.46 -7.39
CA ARG A 118 -19.85 16.55 -6.13
C ARG A 118 -20.63 17.87 -6.01
N SER A 119 -20.02 18.99 -6.36
CA SER A 119 -20.66 20.31 -6.32
C SER A 119 -21.81 20.42 -7.32
N LEU A 120 -21.60 19.98 -8.56
CA LEU A 120 -22.63 19.97 -9.61
C LEU A 120 -23.82 19.07 -9.24
N HIS A 121 -23.55 17.87 -8.73
CA HIS A 121 -24.60 16.95 -8.29
C HIS A 121 -25.42 17.55 -7.13
N MET A 122 -24.77 18.20 -6.17
CA MET A 122 -25.44 18.85 -5.05
C MET A 122 -26.31 20.03 -5.50
N LEU A 123 -25.79 20.87 -6.41
CA LEU A 123 -26.54 21.98 -6.99
C LEU A 123 -27.75 21.47 -7.77
N PHE A 124 -27.57 20.49 -8.65
CA PHE A 124 -28.66 19.91 -9.43
C PHE A 124 -29.74 19.28 -8.53
N SER A 125 -29.33 18.50 -7.51
CA SER A 125 -30.25 17.89 -6.55
C SER A 125 -31.02 18.94 -5.76
N SER A 126 -30.35 20.03 -5.35
CA SER A 126 -30.98 21.15 -4.66
C SER A 126 -32.03 21.84 -5.53
N PHE A 127 -31.74 22.11 -6.80
CA PHE A 127 -32.71 22.67 -7.73
C PHE A 127 -33.89 21.71 -7.96
N LEU A 128 -33.62 20.42 -8.20
CA LEU A 128 -34.65 19.42 -8.42
C LEU A 128 -35.65 19.37 -7.25
N PHE A 129 -35.15 19.24 -6.01
CA PHE A 129 -36.03 19.24 -4.83
C PHE A 129 -36.71 20.58 -4.59
N GLY A 130 -36.02 21.70 -4.87
CA GLY A 130 -36.59 23.04 -4.78
C GLY A 130 -37.78 23.24 -5.72
N PHE A 131 -37.66 22.77 -6.97
CA PHE A 131 -38.75 22.81 -7.95
C PHE A 131 -39.87 21.82 -7.63
N LEU A 132 -39.53 20.60 -7.23
CA LEU A 132 -40.51 19.53 -7.00
C LEU A 132 -41.42 19.81 -5.80
N PHE A 133 -40.88 20.45 -4.74
CA PHE A 133 -41.64 20.83 -3.56
C PHE A 133 -41.95 22.33 -3.49
N TRP A 134 -41.91 23.01 -4.63
CA TRP A 134 -42.14 24.45 -4.70
C TRP A 134 -43.53 24.83 -4.15
N GLY A 135 -43.55 25.79 -3.23
CA GLY A 135 -44.79 26.32 -2.67
C GLY A 135 -45.55 25.39 -1.71
N GLN A 136 -45.11 24.15 -1.48
CA GLN A 136 -45.80 23.22 -0.57
C GLN A 136 -45.81 23.70 0.88
N GLY A 137 -44.78 24.43 1.32
CA GLY A 137 -44.75 25.02 2.67
C GLY A 137 -45.80 26.10 2.93
N LYS A 138 -46.47 26.63 1.89
CA LYS A 138 -47.52 27.65 2.02
C LYS A 138 -48.93 27.06 2.12
N GLN A 139 -49.10 25.76 1.87
CA GLN A 139 -50.39 25.07 1.72
C GLN A 139 -50.62 24.03 2.84
N ILE A 140 -50.40 24.41 4.09
CA ILE A 140 -50.55 23.52 5.26
C ILE A 140 -51.95 23.67 5.83
N HIS A 141 -52.94 23.12 5.13
CA HIS A 141 -54.35 23.19 5.55
C HIS A 141 -54.85 21.90 6.22
N ASN A 142 -54.16 20.77 6.04
CA ASN A 142 -54.60 19.48 6.56
C ASN A 142 -53.42 18.62 7.05
N GLN A 143 -53.70 17.62 7.89
CA GLN A 143 -52.68 16.70 8.44
C GLN A 143 -51.88 15.99 7.33
N GLN A 144 -52.52 15.67 6.21
CA GLN A 144 -51.86 15.06 5.06
C GLN A 144 -50.82 15.99 4.42
N SER A 145 -51.12 17.29 4.27
CA SER A 145 -50.15 18.28 3.76
C SER A 145 -48.93 18.40 4.66
N LEU A 146 -49.12 18.30 5.98
CA LEU A 146 -48.04 18.31 6.96
C LEU A 146 -47.16 17.06 6.85
N PHE A 147 -47.75 15.88 6.67
CA PHE A 147 -46.98 14.65 6.42
C PHE A 147 -46.21 14.70 5.10
N THR A 148 -46.79 15.26 4.03
CA THR A 148 -46.09 15.43 2.75
C THR A 148 -44.88 16.36 2.90
N LEU A 149 -45.02 17.47 3.64
CA LEU A 149 -43.91 18.38 3.91
C LEU A 149 -42.78 17.68 4.69
N LEU A 150 -43.09 17.00 5.79
CA LEU A 150 -42.08 16.29 6.58
C LEU A 150 -41.43 15.15 5.79
N GLY A 151 -42.22 14.41 5.00
CA GLY A 151 -41.71 13.37 4.09
C GLY A 151 -40.76 13.94 3.05
N SER A 152 -41.06 15.10 2.47
CA SER A 152 -40.19 15.77 1.49
C SER A 152 -38.84 16.20 2.08
N MET A 153 -38.84 16.74 3.30
CA MET A 153 -37.61 17.12 4.01
C MET A 153 -36.77 15.89 4.36
N TYR A 154 -37.43 14.82 4.80
CA TYR A 154 -36.76 13.55 5.11
C TYR A 154 -36.14 12.92 3.86
N SER A 155 -36.90 12.79 2.77
CA SER A 155 -36.43 12.22 1.51
C SER A 155 -35.29 13.02 0.89
N SER A 156 -35.36 14.35 0.89
CA SER A 156 -34.27 15.21 0.37
C SER A 156 -32.99 15.09 1.20
N THR A 157 -33.10 15.10 2.53
CA THR A 157 -31.95 14.94 3.44
C THR A 157 -31.29 13.58 3.25
N LEU A 158 -32.09 12.49 3.21
CA LEU A 158 -31.56 11.15 2.99
C LEU A 158 -30.92 11.00 1.62
N PHE A 159 -31.58 11.47 0.56
CA PHE A 159 -31.05 11.35 -0.80
C PHE A 159 -29.70 12.07 -0.93
N CYS A 160 -29.60 13.30 -0.43
CA CYS A 160 -28.34 14.05 -0.42
C CYS A 160 -27.27 13.37 0.44
N GLY A 161 -27.63 12.84 1.61
CA GLY A 161 -26.70 12.16 2.51
C GLY A 161 -26.11 10.87 1.91
N ILE A 162 -26.96 10.03 1.30
CA ILE A 162 -26.55 8.77 0.67
C ILE A 162 -25.64 9.06 -0.52
N ASN A 163 -26.01 9.98 -1.41
CA ASN A 163 -25.20 10.31 -2.59
C ASN A 163 -23.84 10.93 -2.21
N ASN A 164 -23.81 11.83 -1.22
CA ASN A 164 -22.55 12.39 -0.71
C ASN A 164 -21.64 11.29 -0.14
N SER A 165 -22.21 10.36 0.64
CA SER A 165 -21.44 9.25 1.23
C SER A 165 -20.92 8.27 0.17
N ALA A 166 -21.76 7.92 -0.81
CA ALA A 166 -21.40 7.03 -1.90
C ALA A 166 -20.30 7.61 -2.78
N SER A 167 -20.29 8.94 -3.00
CA SER A 167 -19.27 9.61 -3.83
C SER A 167 -17.86 9.51 -3.26
N VAL A 168 -17.71 9.42 -1.94
CA VAL A 168 -16.41 9.36 -1.26
C VAL A 168 -15.78 7.96 -1.35
N LEU A 169 -16.59 6.90 -1.41
CA LEU A 169 -16.14 5.50 -1.39
C LEU A 169 -15.02 5.16 -2.41
N PRO A 170 -15.14 5.48 -3.72
CA PRO A 170 -14.09 5.15 -4.69
C PRO A 170 -12.77 5.88 -4.40
N TYR A 171 -12.83 7.12 -3.92
CA TYR A 171 -11.64 7.90 -3.58
C TYR A 171 -10.90 7.30 -2.38
N VAL A 172 -11.64 6.94 -1.33
CA VAL A 172 -11.09 6.28 -0.14
C VAL A 172 -10.53 4.90 -0.48
N SER A 173 -11.16 4.17 -1.40
CA SER A 173 -10.66 2.86 -1.85
C SER A 173 -9.28 2.96 -2.50
N THR A 174 -9.06 3.97 -3.34
CA THR A 174 -7.75 4.22 -3.98
C THR A 174 -6.70 4.65 -2.95
N GLU A 175 -7.02 5.61 -2.08
CA GLU A 175 -6.11 6.10 -1.02
C GLU A 175 -5.74 5.01 0.00
N ARG A 176 -6.63 4.04 0.23
CA ARG A 176 -6.37 2.91 1.14
C ARG A 176 -5.12 2.11 0.75
N THR A 177 -4.87 1.92 -0.55
CA THR A 177 -3.65 1.22 -1.02
C THR A 177 -2.39 2.00 -0.66
N VAL A 178 -2.43 3.33 -0.78
CA VAL A 178 -1.33 4.22 -0.41
C VAL A 178 -1.11 4.18 1.11
N LEU A 179 -2.20 4.28 1.89
CA LEU A 179 -2.16 4.17 3.35
C LEU A 179 -1.45 2.88 3.81
N TYR A 180 -1.76 1.73 3.21
CA TYR A 180 -1.11 0.49 3.59
C TYR A 180 0.39 0.53 3.32
N ARG A 181 0.81 1.02 2.14
CA ARG A 181 2.23 1.16 1.80
C ARG A 181 2.99 2.06 2.78
N GLU A 182 2.43 3.22 3.10
CA GLU A 182 3.04 4.20 4.02
C GLU A 182 3.07 3.67 5.47
N ARG A 183 2.05 2.91 5.87
CA ARG A 183 2.00 2.26 7.19
C ARG A 183 3.06 1.16 7.32
N PHE A 184 3.24 0.32 6.29
CA PHE A 184 4.28 -0.72 6.30
C PHE A 184 5.69 -0.12 6.28
N ALA A 185 5.86 1.07 5.68
CA ALA A 185 7.11 1.82 5.75
C ALA A 185 7.33 2.55 7.09
N GLY A 186 6.38 2.49 8.04
CA GLY A 186 6.51 3.12 9.34
C GLY A 186 6.46 4.66 9.31
N MET A 187 5.79 5.27 8.32
CA MET A 187 5.80 6.73 8.14
C MET A 187 4.98 7.49 9.19
N TYR A 188 3.81 6.97 9.57
CA TYR A 188 2.92 7.57 10.56
C TYR A 188 1.95 6.53 11.17
N ALA A 189 1.34 6.87 12.29
CA ALA A 189 0.33 6.05 12.96
C ALA A 189 -1.04 6.14 12.27
N SER A 190 -1.79 5.04 12.24
CA SER A 190 -3.10 4.97 11.57
C SER A 190 -4.08 6.04 12.02
N TRP A 191 -4.08 6.41 13.31
CA TRP A 191 -4.98 7.42 13.86
C TRP A 191 -4.72 8.80 13.25
N ALA A 192 -3.47 9.14 12.93
CA ALA A 192 -3.12 10.45 12.38
C ALA A 192 -3.73 10.64 10.98
N TYR A 193 -3.72 9.58 10.17
CA TYR A 193 -4.40 9.56 8.88
C TYR A 193 -5.93 9.60 9.01
N SER A 194 -6.51 8.77 9.89
CA SER A 194 -7.97 8.75 10.08
C SER A 194 -8.49 10.08 10.61
N ALA A 195 -7.78 10.69 11.56
CA ALA A 195 -8.12 12.02 12.07
C ALA A 195 -8.02 13.08 10.97
N ALA A 196 -6.95 13.06 10.17
CA ALA A 196 -6.81 13.99 9.06
C ALA A 196 -7.95 13.84 8.04
N GLN A 197 -8.41 12.62 7.80
CA GLN A 197 -9.46 12.33 6.81
C GLN A 197 -10.83 12.86 7.22
N VAL A 198 -11.10 12.91 8.53
CA VAL A 198 -12.37 13.38 9.09
C VAL A 198 -12.40 14.89 9.23
N CYS A 199 -11.25 15.54 9.49
CA CYS A 199 -11.16 17.00 9.60
C CYS A 199 -11.39 17.66 8.23
N PRO A 200 -12.54 18.34 8.01
CA PRO A 200 -12.77 19.07 6.78
C PRO A 200 -11.79 20.25 6.70
N ILE A 201 -11.24 20.44 5.51
CA ILE A 201 -10.32 21.52 5.14
C ILE A 201 -11.02 22.88 5.36
N GLN A 202 -10.72 23.55 6.48
CA GLN A 202 -10.99 24.98 6.74
C GLN A 202 -9.82 25.62 7.52
N MET A 203 -8.58 25.28 7.16
CA MET A 203 -7.40 26.01 7.66
C MET A 203 -6.59 26.54 6.47
N ALA A 204 -7.17 27.52 5.80
CA ALA A 204 -6.46 28.56 5.06
C ALA A 204 -7.30 29.84 5.15
#